data_AF-A0A9D9PUK1-F1
#
_entry.id   AF-A0A9D9PUK1-F1
#
_cell.length_a   1.000
_cell.length_b   1.000
_cell.length_c   1.000
_cell.angle_alpha   90.00
_cell.angle_beta   90.00
_cell.angle_gamma   90.00
#
_symmetry.space_group_name_H-M   'P 1'
#
loop_
_entity.id
_entity.type
_entity.pdbx_description
1 polymer ?
#
loop_
_entity_poly.entity_id
_entity_poly.type
_entity_poly.pdbx_seq_one_letter_code
_entity_poly.pdbx_strand_id
1 'polypeptide(L)'
;MDGRKGTLLAVLVAAALLAAGCRDRSMARSLQGRWTRPDGGYVLEIKRVAADGKLDAAYFNPRPIRVAAARASREGSTIRVYIELRDENYPGSTYNLRFDPGSDRLSGDYYQAVARQHYPIYFVRMK
;
A
#
# COMPACT_ATOMS: atom_id res chain seq x y z
N MET A 1 4.36 55.08 9.02
CA MET A 1 4.18 54.02 10.03
C MET A 1 3.42 52.90 9.35
N ASP A 2 4.12 52.15 8.50
CA ASP A 2 4.66 50.81 8.81
C ASP A 2 3.56 49.90 9.36
N GLY A 3 3.09 48.86 8.67
CA GLY A 3 3.86 47.90 7.87
C GLY A 3 3.77 46.56 8.58
N ARG A 4 2.75 45.75 8.28
CA ARG A 4 2.63 44.32 8.63
C ARG A 4 1.35 43.72 8.04
N LYS A 5 1.36 43.46 6.74
CA LYS A 5 0.40 42.56 6.08
C LYS A 5 1.16 41.73 5.04
N GLY A 6 1.93 40.75 5.50
CA GLY A 6 2.76 39.95 4.60
C GLY A 6 3.52 38.83 5.30
N THR A 7 2.84 37.96 6.05
CA THR A 7 3.49 36.75 6.58
C THR A 7 2.57 35.52 6.74
N LEU A 8 1.24 35.65 6.69
CA LEU A 8 0.38 34.49 6.95
C LEU A 8 0.28 33.44 5.83
N LEU A 9 0.63 33.77 4.57
CA LEU A 9 0.50 32.81 3.47
C LEU A 9 1.67 31.81 3.37
N ALA A 10 2.88 32.21 3.79
CA ALA A 10 4.07 31.34 3.73
C ALA A 10 4.06 30.24 4.81
N VAL A 11 3.48 30.51 5.98
CA VAL A 11 3.42 29.57 7.12
C VAL A 11 2.45 28.41 6.85
N LEU A 12 1.32 28.68 6.18
CA LEU A 12 0.31 27.65 5.86
C LEU A 12 0.79 26.63 4.83
N VAL A 13 1.56 27.05 3.82
CA VAL A 13 2.13 26.15 2.80
C VAL A 13 3.20 25.23 3.40
N ALA A 14 4.08 25.78 4.26
CA ALA A 14 5.09 24.98 4.96
C ALA A 14 4.46 23.93 5.89
N ALA A 15 3.42 24.29 6.64
CA ALA A 15 2.71 23.36 7.52
C ALA A 15 2.00 22.23 6.73
N ALA A 16 1.39 22.53 5.59
CA ALA A 16 0.73 21.54 4.74
C ALA A 16 1.73 20.54 4.12
N LEU A 17 2.90 21.00 3.67
CA LEU A 17 3.97 20.15 3.13
C LEU A 17 4.57 19.23 4.22
N LEU A 18 4.76 19.74 5.45
CA LEU A 18 5.21 18.96 6.59
C LEU A 18 4.18 17.89 7.00
N ALA A 19 2.89 18.23 6.97
CA ALA A 19 1.80 17.31 7.27
C ALA A 19 1.61 16.21 6.20
N ALA A 20 1.80 16.53 4.92
CA ALA A 20 1.80 15.54 3.85
C ALA A 20 2.98 14.56 3.97
N GLY A 21 4.18 15.07 4.24
CA GLY A 21 5.38 14.24 4.43
C GLY A 21 5.35 13.36 5.69
N CYS A 22 4.69 13.79 6.77
CA CYS A 22 4.52 12.93 7.95
C CYS A 22 3.48 11.82 7.73
N ARG A 23 2.42 12.11 6.96
CA ARG A 23 1.41 11.13 6.56
C ARG A 23 2.01 10.03 5.71
N ASP A 24 2.84 10.35 4.73
CA ASP A 24 3.55 9.37 3.91
C ASP A 24 4.48 8.46 4.75
N ARG A 25 5.32 9.06 5.61
CA ARG A 25 6.18 8.27 6.52
C ARG A 25 5.40 7.32 7.43
N SER A 26 4.22 7.72 7.91
CA SER A 26 3.36 6.83 8.71
C SER A 26 2.82 5.66 7.88
N MET A 27 2.40 5.90 6.64
CA MET A 27 1.93 4.87 5.73
C MET A 27 3.06 3.90 5.38
N ALA A 28 4.25 4.41 5.10
CA ALA A 28 5.44 3.61 4.86
C ALA A 28 5.74 2.67 6.03
N ARG A 29 5.74 3.19 7.26
CA ARG A 29 5.97 2.41 8.49
C ARG A 29 4.90 1.35 8.72
N SER A 30 3.64 1.63 8.38
CA SER A 30 2.56 0.65 8.49
C SER A 30 2.68 -0.49 7.48
N LEU A 31 3.14 -0.21 6.25
CA LEU A 31 3.09 -1.18 5.15
C LEU A 31 4.39 -1.94 4.89
N GLN A 32 5.55 -1.33 5.14
CA GLN A 32 6.84 -1.97 4.87
C GLN A 32 6.99 -3.28 5.66
N GLY A 33 7.49 -4.31 4.99
CA GLY A 33 7.71 -5.63 5.57
C GLY A 33 7.21 -6.76 4.68
N ARG A 34 7.32 -7.98 5.22
CA ARG A 34 6.85 -9.20 4.58
C ARG A 34 5.52 -9.61 5.19
N TRP A 35 4.60 -10.04 4.33
CA TRP A 35 3.24 -10.37 4.67
C TRP A 35 2.90 -11.72 4.07
N THR A 36 2.42 -12.67 4.88
CA THR A 36 2.07 -14.02 4.41
C THR A 36 0.56 -14.20 4.35
N ARG A 37 0.06 -14.85 3.29
CA ARG A 37 -1.32 -15.32 3.17
C ARG A 37 -1.41 -16.69 3.85
N PRO A 38 -2.11 -16.85 4.99
CA PRO A 38 -1.98 -18.07 5.80
C PRO A 38 -2.51 -19.34 5.15
N ASP A 39 -3.47 -19.21 4.23
CA ASP A 39 -4.13 -20.31 3.52
C ASP A 39 -3.24 -20.99 2.46
N GLY A 40 -2.26 -20.28 1.90
CA GLY A 40 -1.40 -20.80 0.83
C GLY A 40 0.10 -20.58 1.05
N GLY A 41 0.49 -19.87 2.11
CA GLY A 41 1.90 -19.52 2.36
C GLY A 41 2.46 -18.50 1.36
N TYR A 42 1.61 -17.82 0.60
CA TYR A 42 2.04 -16.84 -0.40
C TYR A 42 2.53 -15.58 0.28
N VAL A 43 3.61 -14.99 -0.25
CA VAL A 43 4.25 -13.83 0.40
C VAL A 43 4.11 -12.59 -0.48
N LEU A 44 3.61 -11.52 0.11
CA LEU A 44 3.72 -10.15 -0.38
C LEU A 44 4.81 -9.44 0.42
N GLU A 45 5.85 -8.98 -0.25
CA GLU A 45 6.90 -8.15 0.35
C GLU A 45 6.77 -6.72 -0.14
N ILE A 46 6.63 -5.77 0.79
CA ILE A 46 6.64 -4.33 0.51
C ILE A 46 7.97 -3.80 1.00
N LYS A 47 8.91 -3.56 0.07
CA LYS A 47 10.27 -3.10 0.36
C LYS A 47 10.29 -1.61 0.64
N ARG A 48 9.56 -0.84 -0.17
CA ARG A 48 9.51 0.61 -0.07
C ARG A 48 8.16 1.17 -0.45
N VAL A 49 7.76 2.22 0.26
CA VAL A 49 6.64 3.09 -0.10
C VAL A 49 7.22 4.44 -0.53
N ALA A 50 6.92 4.87 -1.75
CA ALA A 50 7.30 6.19 -2.26
C ALA A 50 6.30 7.26 -1.82
N ALA A 51 6.70 8.53 -1.86
CA ALA A 51 5.87 9.66 -1.43
C ALA A 51 4.60 9.87 -2.24
N ASP A 52 4.57 9.40 -3.48
CA ASP A 52 3.40 9.37 -4.36
C ASP A 52 2.53 8.11 -4.15
N GLY A 53 2.87 7.26 -3.18
CA GLY A 53 2.18 6.01 -2.90
C GLY A 53 2.62 4.84 -3.79
N LYS A 54 3.55 5.01 -4.73
CA LYS A 54 4.08 3.87 -5.50
C LYS A 54 4.84 2.91 -4.58
N LEU A 55 4.58 1.61 -4.72
CA LEU A 55 5.25 0.57 -3.96
C LEU A 55 6.37 -0.09 -4.77
N ASP A 56 7.49 -0.33 -4.11
CA ASP A 56 8.43 -1.39 -4.51
C ASP A 56 8.00 -2.67 -3.79
N ALA A 57 7.41 -3.59 -4.55
CA ALA A 57 6.81 -4.80 -4.02
C ALA A 57 7.24 -6.05 -4.80
N ALA A 58 7.37 -7.16 -4.09
CA ALA A 58 7.59 -8.49 -4.66
C ALA A 58 6.49 -9.45 -4.18
N TYR A 59 6.13 -10.42 -5.03
CA TYR A 59 5.12 -11.41 -4.71
C TYR A 59 5.63 -12.82 -5.02
N PHE A 60 5.34 -13.78 -4.13
CA PHE A 60 5.87 -15.15 -4.20
C PHE A 60 4.77 -16.20 -4.04
N ASN A 61 4.75 -17.16 -4.98
CA ASN A 61 3.94 -18.38 -4.89
C ASN A 61 4.61 -19.56 -5.64
N PRO A 62 5.37 -20.41 -4.94
CA PRO A 62 6.48 -20.03 -4.07
C PRO A 62 7.62 -19.32 -4.83
N ARG A 63 7.65 -19.41 -6.17
CA ARG A 63 8.54 -18.63 -7.04
C ARG A 63 8.04 -17.18 -7.18
N PRO A 64 8.92 -16.22 -7.53
CA PRO A 64 8.49 -14.86 -7.80
C PRO A 64 7.51 -14.82 -8.96
N ILE A 65 6.48 -13.99 -8.83
CA ILE A 65 5.53 -13.64 -9.90
C ILE A 65 5.69 -12.17 -10.19
N ARG A 66 5.71 -11.80 -11.48
CA ARG A 66 5.90 -10.40 -11.86
C ARG A 66 4.76 -9.51 -11.35
N VAL A 67 5.13 -8.54 -10.51
CA VAL A 67 4.27 -7.44 -10.08
C VAL A 67 4.27 -6.37 -11.17
N ALA A 68 3.13 -6.16 -11.82
CA ALA A 68 2.97 -5.17 -12.89
C ALA A 68 2.70 -3.77 -12.35
N ALA A 69 1.92 -3.69 -11.27
CA ALA A 69 1.61 -2.44 -10.59
C ALA A 69 1.46 -2.69 -9.09
N ALA A 70 1.93 -1.74 -8.30
CA ALA A 70 1.77 -1.76 -6.85
C ALA A 70 1.67 -0.32 -6.31
N ARG A 71 0.59 -0.03 -5.60
CA ARG A 71 0.31 1.31 -5.06
C ARG A 71 -0.33 1.22 -3.68
N ALA A 72 -0.02 2.18 -2.83
CA ALA A 72 -0.74 2.46 -1.61
C ALA A 72 -1.40 3.84 -1.71
N SER A 73 -2.53 3.98 -1.04
CA SER A 73 -3.23 5.25 -0.92
C SER A 73 -3.86 5.37 0.45
N ARG A 74 -4.24 6.61 0.80
CA ARG A 74 -4.94 6.91 2.04
C ARG A 74 -6.30 7.53 1.72
N GLU A 75 -7.34 6.92 2.25
CA GLU A 75 -8.73 7.41 2.16
C GLU A 75 -9.22 7.66 3.60
N GLY A 76 -9.21 8.94 4.01
CA GLY A 76 -9.40 9.32 5.40
C GLY A 76 -8.37 8.67 6.32
N SER A 77 -8.84 7.87 7.29
CA SER A 77 -7.98 7.11 8.20
C SER A 77 -7.46 5.80 7.60
N THR A 78 -8.08 5.30 6.52
CA THR A 78 -7.82 3.97 5.96
C THR A 78 -6.63 4.01 5.00
N ILE A 79 -5.69 3.06 5.16
CA ILE A 79 -4.63 2.82 4.18
C ILE A 79 -5.08 1.66 3.27
N ARG A 80 -5.01 1.87 1.95
CA ARG A 80 -5.33 0.87 0.93
C ARG A 80 -4.06 0.44 0.21
N VAL A 81 -4.02 -0.81 -0.23
CA VAL A 81 -2.94 -1.39 -1.05
C VAL A 81 -3.56 -2.06 -2.26
N TYR A 82 -3.06 -1.70 -3.44
CA TYR A 82 -3.38 -2.34 -4.70
C TYR A 82 -2.13 -3.04 -5.25
N ILE A 83 -2.28 -4.31 -5.66
CA ILE A 83 -1.23 -5.07 -6.34
C ILE A 83 -1.84 -5.71 -7.60
N GLU A 84 -1.11 -5.67 -8.71
CA GLU A 84 -1.43 -6.38 -9.94
C GLU A 84 -0.31 -7.34 -10.30
N LEU A 85 -0.66 -8.59 -10.59
CA LEU A 85 0.25 -9.65 -11.02
C LEU A 85 0.04 -9.91 -12.51
N ARG A 86 1.15 -9.88 -13.28
CA ARG A 86 1.15 -10.19 -14.72
C ARG A 86 2.23 -11.16 -15.13
N ASP A 87 1.88 -12.43 -15.25
CA ASP A 87 2.77 -13.52 -15.64
C ASP A 87 1.99 -14.61 -16.39
N GLU A 88 2.66 -15.69 -16.85
CA GLU A 88 2.06 -16.76 -17.67
C GLU A 88 0.72 -17.29 -17.11
N ASN A 89 0.65 -17.52 -15.80
CA ASN A 89 -0.56 -17.99 -15.11
C ASN A 89 -1.32 -16.89 -14.34
N TYR A 90 -0.93 -15.64 -14.55
CA TYR A 90 -1.47 -14.48 -13.85
C TYR A 90 -1.75 -13.37 -14.87
N PRO A 91 -2.81 -13.43 -15.69
CA PRO A 91 -3.04 -12.45 -16.75
C PRO A 91 -3.70 -11.15 -16.23
N GLY A 92 -3.19 -10.60 -15.12
CA GLY A 92 -3.78 -9.42 -14.45
C GLY A 92 -4.60 -9.78 -13.20
N SER A 93 -4.14 -10.74 -12.40
CA SER A 93 -4.77 -11.00 -11.10
C SER A 93 -4.47 -9.85 -10.14
N THR A 94 -5.43 -9.42 -9.33
CA THR A 94 -5.28 -8.23 -8.49
C THR A 94 -5.59 -8.48 -7.03
N TYR A 95 -4.93 -7.73 -6.16
CA TYR A 95 -5.25 -7.61 -4.75
C TYR A 95 -5.73 -6.18 -4.46
N ASN A 96 -6.87 -6.05 -3.79
CA ASN A 96 -7.40 -4.79 -3.29
C ASN A 96 -7.55 -4.90 -1.78
N LEU A 97 -6.59 -4.36 -1.03
CA LEU A 97 -6.43 -4.60 0.40
C LEU A 97 -6.61 -3.31 1.20
N ARG A 98 -7.04 -3.48 2.44
CA ARG A 98 -7.08 -2.44 3.48
C ARG A 98 -6.20 -2.89 4.64
N PHE A 99 -5.37 -1.97 5.12
CA PHE A 99 -4.59 -2.19 6.32
C PHE A 99 -5.47 -1.98 7.56
N ASP A 100 -5.50 -2.97 8.43
CA ASP A 100 -6.12 -2.89 9.76
C ASP A 100 -5.02 -2.78 10.82
N PRO A 101 -4.85 -1.61 11.47
CA PRO A 101 -3.85 -1.43 12.52
C PRO A 101 -4.17 -2.18 13.81
N GLY A 102 -5.44 -2.56 14.05
CA GLY A 102 -5.83 -3.28 15.27
C GLY A 102 -5.39 -4.75 15.26
N SER A 103 -5.35 -5.37 14.08
CA SER A 103 -4.95 -6.77 13.91
C SER A 103 -3.61 -6.96 13.17
N ASP A 104 -2.99 -5.87 12.71
CA ASP A 104 -1.80 -5.87 11.85
C ASP A 104 -1.96 -6.77 10.61
N ARG A 105 -3.05 -6.52 9.87
CA ARG A 105 -3.44 -7.30 8.68
C ARG A 105 -3.65 -6.44 7.46
N LEU A 106 -3.42 -7.04 6.30
CA LEU A 106 -3.89 -6.54 5.01
C LEU A 106 -5.05 -7.42 4.55
N SER A 107 -6.28 -6.93 4.61
CA SER A 107 -7.50 -7.70 4.31
C SER A 107 -8.24 -7.12 3.12
N GLY A 108 -8.83 -7.97 2.28
CA GLY A 108 -9.62 -7.53 1.15
C GLY A 108 -9.80 -8.62 0.10
N ASP A 109 -9.89 -8.22 -1.16
CA ASP A 109 -10.28 -9.11 -2.25
C ASP A 109 -9.09 -9.45 -3.15
N TYR A 110 -8.96 -10.73 -3.46
CA TYR A 110 -8.12 -11.25 -4.52
C TYR A 110 -8.98 -11.58 -5.75
N TYR A 111 -8.76 -10.89 -6.85
CA TYR A 111 -9.31 -11.25 -8.16
C TYR A 111 -8.39 -12.24 -8.87
N GLN A 112 -8.86 -13.46 -9.09
CA GLN A 112 -8.17 -14.50 -9.88
C GLN A 112 -8.60 -14.33 -11.34
N ALA A 113 -7.67 -13.91 -12.20
CA ALA A 113 -7.99 -13.47 -13.56
C ALA A 113 -8.35 -14.60 -14.55
N VAL A 114 -7.87 -15.83 -14.33
CA VAL A 114 -8.17 -17.01 -15.17
C VAL A 114 -9.58 -17.53 -14.90
N ALA A 115 -9.93 -17.71 -13.63
CA ALA A 115 -11.22 -18.17 -13.14
C ALA A 115 -12.27 -17.05 -13.11
N ARG A 116 -11.84 -15.78 -13.18
CA ARG A 116 -12.68 -14.57 -13.13
C ARG A 116 -13.53 -14.51 -11.86
N GLN A 117 -12.91 -14.84 -10.73
CA GLN A 117 -13.56 -14.91 -9.42
C GLN A 117 -12.84 -14.02 -8.41
N HIS A 118 -13.61 -13.58 -7.41
CA HIS A 118 -13.11 -12.83 -6.26
C HIS A 118 -13.08 -13.73 -5.03
N TYR A 119 -12.00 -13.65 -4.26
CA TYR A 119 -11.85 -14.35 -3.00
C TYR A 119 -11.53 -13.36 -1.89
N PRO A 120 -12.28 -13.38 -0.77
CA PRO A 120 -11.87 -12.65 0.42
C PRO A 120 -10.60 -13.30 0.99
N ILE A 121 -9.56 -12.52 1.17
CA ILE A 121 -8.29 -12.98 1.71
C ILE A 121 -7.77 -11.99 2.75
N TYR A 122 -6.75 -12.42 3.48
CA TYR A 122 -5.94 -11.54 4.29
C TYR A 122 -4.49 -12.00 4.30
N PHE A 123 -3.59 -11.04 4.52
CA PHE A 123 -2.20 -11.30 4.86
C PHE A 123 -1.92 -10.88 6.30
N VAL A 124 -1.04 -11.62 6.96
CA VAL A 124 -0.50 -11.30 8.29
C VAL A 124 0.97 -10.94 8.16
N ARG A 125 1.45 -9.98 8.95
CA ARG A 125 2.87 -9.64 8.95
C ARG A 125 3.71 -10.82 9.43
N MET A 126 4.80 -11.09 8.73
CA MET A 126 5.81 -12.06 9.16
C MET A 126 6.65 -11.43 10.27
N LYS A 127 6.91 -12.21 11.33
CA LYS A 127 7.83 -11.81 12.40
C LYS A 127 9.29 -11.90 11.97
#